data_AF-A0A0H3CMK6-F1
#
_entry.id   AF-A0A0H3CMK6-F1
#
_cell.length_a   1.000
_cell.length_b   1.000
_cell.length_c   1.000
_cell.angle_alpha   90.00
_cell.angle_beta   90.00
_cell.angle_gamma   90.00
#
_symmetry.space_group_name_H-M   'P 1'
#
loop_
_entity.id
_entity.type
_entity.pdbx_description
1 polymer ?
#
loop_
_entity_poly.entity_id
_entity_poly.type
_entity_poly.pdbx_seq_one_letter_code
_entity_poly.pdbx_strand_id
1 'polypeptide(L)' 'MTKRAISTGGYPIEVSTPTDPVTIPAATTSAIGGVKKMAAQADSTATDVSGMVADFNALLAKARTAGLM' A
#
# COMPACT_ATOMS: atom_id res chain seq x y z
N MET A 1 -21.31 -0.95 -9.35
CA MET A 1 -21.84 -0.51 -8.04
C MET A 1 -22.57 -1.69 -7.42
N THR A 2 -22.35 -1.94 -6.14
CA THR A 2 -22.99 -3.03 -5.39
C THR A 2 -24.49 -3.03 -5.67
N LYS A 3 -25.01 -4.15 -6.17
CA LYS A 3 -26.43 -4.25 -6.53
C LYS A 3 -27.22 -4.72 -5.32
N ARG A 4 -28.40 -4.14 -5.12
CA ARG A 4 -29.39 -4.63 -4.15
C ARG A 4 -30.07 -5.85 -4.77
N ALA A 5 -29.91 -7.01 -4.16
CA ALA A 5 -30.60 -8.25 -4.53
C ALA A 5 -31.55 -8.68 -3.40
N ILE A 6 -32.54 -9.51 -3.72
CA ILE A 6 -33.46 -10.10 -2.73
C ILE A 6 -33.05 -11.56 -2.56
N SER A 7 -32.76 -11.97 -1.33
CA SER A 7 -32.53 -13.39 -1.02
C SER A 7 -33.82 -14.19 -1.20
N THR A 8 -33.71 -15.52 -1.37
CA THR A 8 -34.89 -16.40 -1.51
C THR A 8 -35.87 -16.29 -0.33
N GLY A 9 -35.41 -15.84 0.85
CA GLY A 9 -36.25 -15.56 2.01
C GLY A 9 -36.89 -14.16 2.07
N GLY A 10 -36.75 -13.35 1.01
CA GLY A 10 -37.36 -12.02 0.93
C GLY A 10 -36.55 -10.88 1.59
N TYR A 11 -35.38 -11.16 2.15
CA TYR A 11 -34.53 -10.14 2.78
C TYR A 11 -33.62 -9.45 1.75
N PRO A 12 -33.48 -8.11 1.80
CA PRO A 12 -32.56 -7.38 0.95
C PRO A 12 -31.11 -7.69 1.35
N ILE A 13 -30.28 -7.97 0.34
CA ILE A 13 -28.84 -8.18 0.48
C ILE A 13 -28.09 -7.29 -0.50
N GLU A 14 -26.89 -6.88 -0.10
CA GLU A 14 -25.95 -6.20 -0.98
C GLU A 14 -24.99 -7.22 -1.57
N VAL A 15 -24.89 -7.27 -2.90
CA VAL A 15 -24.02 -8.21 -3.62
C VAL A 15 -22.99 -7.43 -4.42
N SER A 16 -21.71 -7.66 -4.13
CA SER A 16 -20.63 -7.12 -4.94
C SER A 16 -20.63 -7.77 -6.32
N THR A 17 -20.64 -6.96 -7.38
CA THR A 17 -20.58 -7.41 -8.77
C THR A 17 -19.16 -7.26 -9.33
N PRO A 18 -18.76 -8.06 -10.34
CA PRO A 18 -17.42 -7.96 -10.94
C PRO A 18 -17.07 -6.59 -11.53
N THR A 19 -18.06 -5.72 -11.76
CA THR A 19 -17.88 -4.36 -12.26
C THR A 19 -17.86 -3.31 -11.15
N ASP A 20 -17.85 -3.73 -9.88
CA ASP A 20 -17.70 -2.83 -8.76
C ASP A 20 -16.25 -2.34 -8.67
N PRO A 21 -16.00 -1.02 -8.61
CA PRO A 21 -14.65 -0.50 -8.49
C PRO A 21 -14.05 -0.93 -7.16
N VAL A 22 -13.04 -1.80 -7.21
CA VAL A 22 -12.24 -2.13 -6.04
C VAL A 22 -11.22 -1.01 -5.85
N THR A 23 -11.46 -0.14 -4.87
CA THR A 23 -10.46 0.84 -4.45
C THR A 23 -9.53 0.16 -3.45
N ILE A 24 -8.25 0.01 -3.80
CA ILE A 24 -7.24 -0.48 -2.88
C ILE A 24 -6.90 0.67 -1.90
N PRO A 25 -7.18 0.55 -0.60
CA PRO A 25 -6.82 1.57 0.37
C PRO A 25 -5.30 1.65 0.52
N ALA A 26 -4.78 2.79 0.98
CA ALA A 26 -3.38 2.87 1.38
C ALA A 26 -3.13 1.96 2.59
N ALA A 27 -1.93 1.37 2.66
CA ALA A 27 -1.51 0.61 3.83
C ALA A 27 -1.51 1.48 5.09
N THR A 28 -1.92 0.89 6.22
CA THR A 28 -1.86 1.53 7.55
C THR A 28 -1.27 0.55 8.55
N THR A 29 -0.96 1.01 9.76
CA THR A 29 -0.45 0.14 10.84
C THR A 29 -1.48 -0.86 11.37
N SER A 30 -2.78 -0.62 11.12
CA SER A 30 -3.88 -1.45 11.61
C SER A 30 -4.61 -2.23 10.52
N ALA A 31 -4.35 -1.96 9.24
CA ALA A 31 -5.07 -2.57 8.12
C ALA A 31 -4.20 -2.74 6.89
N ILE A 32 -4.42 -3.85 6.18
CA ILE A 32 -3.78 -4.18 4.91
C ILE A 32 -4.23 -3.16 3.84
N GLY A 33 -3.28 -2.70 3.05
CA GLY A 33 -3.51 -1.82 1.90
C GLY A 33 -2.33 -1.82 0.95
N GLY A 34 -2.43 -1.05 -0.12
CA GLY A 34 -1.38 -0.89 -1.13
C GLY A 34 -0.34 0.15 -0.75
N VAL A 35 0.88 -0.04 -1.24
CA VAL A 35 1.97 0.95 -1.21
C VAL A 35 2.40 1.28 -2.64
N LYS A 36 3.04 2.44 -2.82
CA LYS A 36 3.63 2.78 -4.12
C LYS A 36 4.98 2.09 -4.27
N LYS A 37 5.41 1.88 -5.50
CA LYS A 37 6.78 1.46 -5.78
C LYS A 37 7.75 2.52 -5.26
N MET A 38 8.71 2.10 -4.43
CA MET A 38 9.77 2.97 -3.94
C MET A 38 10.69 3.42 -5.06
N ALA A 39 11.15 4.67 -4.99
CA ALA A 39 12.21 5.16 -5.87
C ALA A 39 13.48 4.29 -5.72
N ALA A 40 14.20 4.07 -6.81
CA ALA A 40 15.41 3.26 -6.79
C ALA A 40 16.45 3.83 -5.81
N GLN A 41 17.08 2.95 -5.04
CA GLN A 41 18.25 3.26 -4.23
C GLN A 41 19.48 2.65 -4.91
N ALA A 42 20.55 3.42 -5.04
CA ALA A 42 21.81 2.93 -5.55
C ALA A 42 22.50 2.06 -4.50
N ASP A 43 23.35 1.14 -4.93
CA ASP A 43 24.14 0.32 -4.01
C ASP A 43 25.07 1.21 -3.17
N SER A 44 25.21 0.89 -1.89
CA SER A 44 26.14 1.61 -1.01
C SER A 44 27.57 1.28 -1.40
N THR A 45 28.38 2.33 -1.57
CA THR A 45 29.82 2.24 -1.82
C THR A 45 30.62 2.86 -0.66
N ALA A 46 29.96 3.08 0.48
CA ALA A 46 30.56 3.71 1.65
C ALA A 46 31.71 2.85 2.22
N THR A 47 32.86 3.50 2.45
CA THR A 47 34.04 2.87 3.08
C THR A 47 34.13 3.15 4.58
N ASP A 48 33.23 3.99 5.11
CA ASP A 48 33.17 4.35 6.51
C ASP A 48 31.73 4.38 7.04
N VAL A 49 31.60 4.51 8.36
CA VAL A 49 30.30 4.50 9.04
C VAL A 49 29.48 5.74 8.68
N SER A 50 30.12 6.89 8.46
CA SER A 50 29.42 8.13 8.14
C SER A 50 28.69 8.03 6.79
N GLY A 51 29.36 7.48 5.77
CA GLY A 51 28.79 7.18 4.47
C GLY A 51 27.65 6.16 4.55
N MET A 52 27.82 5.09 5.33
CA MET A 52 26.75 4.10 5.53
C MET A 52 25.50 4.74 6.16
N VAL A 53 25.67 5.60 7.17
CA VAL A 53 24.56 6.33 7.80
C VAL A 53 23.86 7.25 6.80
N ALA A 54 24.61 7.91 5.91
CA ALA A 54 24.04 8.75 4.86
C ALA A 54 23.20 7.92 3.86
N ASP A 55 23.76 6.83 3.34
CA ASP A 55 23.08 5.94 2.38
C ASP A 55 21.81 5.31 2.99
N PHE A 56 21.90 4.90 4.26
CA PHE A 56 20.77 4.35 5.00
C PHE A 56 19.67 5.38 5.22
N ASN A 57 20.01 6.60 5.65
CA ASN A 57 19.02 7.66 5.82
C ASN A 57 18.35 8.06 4.50
N ALA A 58 19.08 8.02 3.39
CA ALA A 58 18.52 8.21 2.06
C ALA A 58 17.51 7.09 1.70
N LEU A 59 17.79 5.83 2.06
CA LEU A 59 16.85 4.73 1.87
C LEU A 59 15.58 4.94 2.70
N LEU A 60 15.72 5.29 3.98
CA LEU A 60 14.58 5.57 4.86
C LEU A 60 13.69 6.70 4.34
N ALA A 61 14.29 7.77 3.79
CA ALA A 61 13.54 8.86 3.18
C ALA A 61 12.72 8.40 1.96
N LYS A 62 13.31 7.55 1.11
CA LYS A 62 12.62 6.97 -0.05
C LYS A 62 11.48 6.03 0.37
N ALA A 63 11.69 5.21 1.40
CA ALA A 63 10.68 4.31 1.94
C ALA A 63 9.47 5.06 2.52
N ARG A 64 9.71 6.12 3.31
CA ARG A 64 8.65 7.02 3.82
C ARG A 64 7.84 7.67 2.69
N THR A 65 8.52 8.16 1.66
CA THR A 65 7.86 8.78 0.50
C THR A 65 6.96 7.80 -0.25
N ALA A 66 7.33 6.51 -0.28
CA ALA A 66 6.57 5.45 -0.92
C ALA A 66 5.45 4.85 -0.05
N GLY A 67 5.38 5.25 1.22
CA GLY A 67 4.39 4.75 2.19
C GLY A 67 4.71 3.35 2.73
N LEU A 68 5.99 2.94 2.71
CA LEU A 68 6.43 1.67 3.29
C LEU A 68 6.60 1.74 4.83
N MET A 69 6.68 2.95 5.39
CA MET A 69 6.97 3.24 6.80
C MET A 69 6.12 4.41 7.30
#